data_AF-A0A9P6CJJ4-F1
#
_entry.id   AF-A0A9P6CJJ4-F1
#
_cell.length_a   1.000
_cell.length_b   1.000
_cell.length_c   1.000
_cell.angle_alpha   90.00
_cell.angle_beta   90.00
_cell.angle_gamma   90.00
#
_symmetry.space_group_name_H-M   'P 1'
#
loop_
_entity.id
_entity.type
_entity.pdbx_description
1 polymer ?
#
loop_
_entity_poly.entity_id
_entity_poly.type
_entity_poly.pdbx_seq_one_letter_code
_entity_poly.pdbx_strand_id
1 'polypeptide(L)'
;MVLTRTMSKECSTSAIASSSSETPENDIEKMKDEIERLKEELKKERRRHGNHDKSRVQVQKIKRLEKQRATDKALITSFKRRLAAKELEADANELTRDDASSLGTPVNFDFMRRLLRKFCDLMVVTTMESEKSECIVCLETRSFMEFSSFPCEHSVCNICLPSLPLVQGRVSCPTCRSLCLYEEHERVTYTEVGRWDALLEVAKEWAKIDTRSADESTEDEFVDNEEEPGSGNGQDSDNDRSHIVEVDVGQSLSVPALRTLEEHQRSNRTRTTTPPSIPILYSQLTPQQKKRRMQDIVQERHQKRR
;
A
#
# COMPACT_ATOMS: atom_id res chain seq x y z
N MET A 1 -61.36 24.76 12.25
CA MET A 1 -60.24 24.89 13.20
C MET A 1 -59.55 23.53 13.29
N VAL A 2 -58.38 23.39 12.65
CA VAL A 2 -57.60 22.14 12.64
C VAL A 2 -56.23 22.47 13.23
N LEU A 3 -55.96 21.93 14.43
CA LEU A 3 -54.70 22.11 15.15
C LEU A 3 -53.68 21.07 14.65
N THR A 4 -52.69 21.50 13.87
CA THR A 4 -51.55 20.67 13.46
C THR A 4 -50.47 20.70 14.55
N ARG A 5 -50.22 19.53 15.14
CA ARG A 5 -49.27 19.28 16.22
C ARG A 5 -47.86 19.08 15.64
N THR A 6 -46.96 20.02 15.88
CA THR A 6 -45.53 19.91 15.52
C THR A 6 -44.80 19.02 16.52
N MET A 7 -44.31 17.86 16.08
CA MET A 7 -43.44 16.98 16.87
C MET A 7 -41.97 17.37 16.61
N SER A 8 -41.37 18.07 17.56
CA SER A 8 -39.92 18.29 17.62
C SER A 8 -39.22 16.97 17.94
N LYS A 9 -38.48 16.42 16.98
CA LYS A 9 -37.56 15.31 17.21
C LYS A 9 -36.23 15.87 17.69
N GLU A 10 -36.01 15.79 18.99
CA GLU A 10 -34.69 16.01 19.59
C GLU A 10 -33.76 14.89 19.12
N CYS A 11 -32.76 15.26 18.32
CA CYS A 11 -31.74 14.35 17.82
C CYS A 11 -30.66 14.23 18.88
N SER A 12 -30.77 13.21 19.73
CA SER A 12 -29.75 12.85 20.71
C SER A 12 -28.44 12.49 20.00
N THR A 13 -27.49 13.42 20.01
CA THR A 13 -26.09 13.18 19.66
C THR A 13 -25.46 12.29 20.73
N SER A 14 -25.49 10.97 20.51
CA SER A 14 -24.68 10.02 21.26
C SER A 14 -23.22 10.25 20.90
N ALA A 15 -22.46 10.81 21.85
CA ALA A 15 -21.01 10.88 21.78
C ALA A 15 -20.46 9.44 21.79
N ILE A 16 -19.95 9.00 20.63
CA ILE A 16 -19.14 7.79 20.53
C ILE A 16 -17.80 8.16 21.17
N ALA A 17 -17.64 7.82 22.44
CA ALA A 17 -16.36 7.88 23.12
C ALA A 17 -15.39 7.00 22.33
N SER A 18 -14.38 7.62 21.74
CA SER A 18 -13.23 6.95 21.14
C SER A 18 -12.50 6.21 22.24
N SER A 19 -12.89 4.96 22.48
CA SER A 19 -12.15 4.03 23.31
C SER A 19 -10.82 3.80 22.63
N SER A 20 -9.78 4.46 23.12
CA SER A 20 -8.38 4.22 22.78
C SER A 20 -8.10 2.73 22.98
N SER A 21 -8.16 1.95 21.91
CA SER A 21 -7.75 0.56 21.93
C SER A 21 -6.24 0.56 22.13
N GLU A 22 -5.80 0.44 23.37
CA GLU A 22 -4.42 0.14 23.70
C GLU A 22 -4.05 -1.13 22.92
N THR A 23 -3.15 -0.96 21.94
CA THR A 23 -2.67 -2.08 21.14
C THR A 23 -1.83 -2.98 22.06
N PRO A 24 -1.92 -4.31 21.91
CA PRO A 24 -1.13 -5.25 22.72
C PRO A 24 0.39 -5.03 22.60
N GLU A 25 0.83 -4.32 21.56
CA GLU A 25 2.22 -3.93 21.35
C GLU A 25 2.68 -2.85 22.36
N ASN A 26 1.83 -1.89 22.71
CA ASN A 26 2.13 -0.87 23.73
C ASN A 26 2.31 -1.50 25.12
N ASP A 27 1.54 -2.53 25.45
CA ASP A 27 1.66 -3.21 26.75
C ASP A 27 2.95 -4.04 26.84
N ILE A 28 3.41 -4.61 25.71
CA ILE A 28 4.70 -5.30 25.65
C ILE A 28 5.86 -4.31 25.88
N GLU A 29 5.79 -3.13 25.29
CA GLU A 29 6.80 -2.09 25.45
C GLU A 29 6.85 -1.56 26.88
N LYS A 30 5.69 -1.22 27.47
CA LYS A 30 5.58 -0.84 28.90
C LYS A 30 6.19 -1.92 29.82
N MET A 31 5.94 -3.20 29.55
CA MET A 31 6.52 -4.30 30.33
C MET A 31 8.03 -4.47 30.13
N LYS A 32 8.58 -4.19 28.94
CA LYS A 32 10.04 -4.20 28.69
C LYS A 32 10.72 -3.13 29.55
N ASP A 33 10.19 -1.91 29.53
CA ASP A 33 10.71 -0.78 30.28
C ASP A 33 10.67 -1.03 31.78
N GLU A 34 9.60 -1.65 32.28
CA GLU A 34 9.49 -1.98 33.70
C GLU A 34 10.49 -3.07 34.13
N ILE A 35 10.76 -4.07 33.28
CA ILE A 35 11.81 -5.07 33.55
C ILE A 35 13.19 -4.43 33.56
N GLU A 36 13.49 -3.54 32.61
CA GLU A 36 14.78 -2.87 32.53
C GLU A 36 15.00 -1.94 33.73
N ARG A 37 13.97 -1.18 34.13
CA ARG A 37 13.98 -0.38 35.36
C ARG A 37 14.27 -1.22 36.59
N LEU A 38 13.56 -2.36 36.75
CA LEU A 38 13.78 -3.27 37.89
C LEU A 38 15.18 -3.90 37.87
N LYS A 39 15.73 -4.21 36.70
CA LYS A 39 17.10 -4.74 36.56
C LYS A 39 18.16 -3.71 36.98
N GLU A 40 17.97 -2.44 36.63
CA GLU A 40 18.85 -1.34 37.06
C GLU A 40 18.73 -1.03 38.56
N GLU A 41 17.52 -1.09 39.14
CA GLU A 41 17.33 -0.99 40.59
C GLU A 41 18.08 -2.11 41.34
N LEU A 42 18.00 -3.36 40.85
CA LEU A 42 18.67 -4.51 41.45
C LEU A 42 20.21 -4.41 41.36
N LYS A 43 20.74 -3.86 40.27
CA LYS A 43 22.17 -3.54 40.14
C LYS A 43 22.61 -2.45 41.13
N LYS A 44 21.78 -1.43 41.37
CA LYS A 44 22.06 -0.37 42.34
C LYS A 44 22.02 -0.88 43.79
N GLU A 45 21.05 -1.73 44.14
CA GLU A 45 20.98 -2.36 45.48
C GLU A 45 22.15 -3.30 45.73
N ARG A 46 22.64 -4.06 44.74
CA ARG A 46 23.82 -4.92 44.89
C ARG A 46 25.10 -4.16 45.28
N ARG A 47 25.21 -2.86 44.96
CA ARG A 47 26.35 -2.02 45.35
C ARG A 47 26.23 -1.46 46.78
N ARG A 48 25.06 -1.52 47.41
CA ARG A 48 24.79 -1.01 48.77
C ARG A 48 24.46 -2.18 49.71
N HIS A 49 25.49 -2.78 50.31
CA HIS A 49 25.49 -3.62 51.53
C HIS A 49 24.19 -4.36 51.95
N GLY A 50 24.23 -5.70 51.94
CA GLY A 50 23.74 -6.53 53.05
C GLY A 50 22.25 -6.91 53.17
N ASN A 51 21.34 -6.45 52.31
CA ASN A 51 19.91 -6.83 52.41
C ASN A 51 19.56 -7.99 51.47
N HIS A 52 20.02 -9.19 51.82
CA HIS A 52 19.94 -10.40 50.98
C HIS A 52 18.49 -10.87 50.69
N ASP A 53 17.52 -10.53 51.55
CA ASP A 53 16.14 -10.98 51.41
C ASP A 53 15.32 -10.20 50.36
N LYS A 54 15.49 -8.87 50.27
CA LYS A 54 14.75 -8.03 49.28
C LYS A 54 15.19 -8.35 47.84
N SER A 55 16.48 -8.60 47.65
CA SER A 55 17.06 -9.04 46.37
C SER A 55 16.45 -10.37 45.90
N ARG A 56 16.20 -11.32 46.83
CA ARG A 56 15.61 -12.62 46.49
C ARG A 56 14.18 -12.50 45.96
N VAL A 57 13.36 -11.61 46.56
CA VAL A 57 11.98 -11.35 46.12
C VAL A 57 11.95 -10.69 44.74
N GLN A 58 12.81 -9.70 44.49
CA GLN A 58 12.88 -9.03 43.18
C GLN A 58 13.37 -9.99 42.08
N VAL A 59 14.38 -10.82 42.35
CA VAL A 59 14.85 -11.85 41.40
C VAL A 59 13.72 -12.84 41.07
N GLN A 60 12.90 -13.25 42.05
CA GLN A 60 11.74 -14.09 41.79
C GLN A 60 10.67 -13.37 40.93
N LYS A 61 10.43 -12.08 41.17
CA LYS A 61 9.51 -11.27 40.36
C LYS A 61 9.99 -11.17 38.91
N ILE A 62 11.27 -10.89 38.68
CA ILE A 62 11.86 -10.84 37.33
C ILE A 62 11.71 -12.20 36.62
N LYS A 63 12.03 -13.30 37.31
CA LYS A 63 11.85 -14.65 36.72
C LYS A 63 10.40 -14.95 36.35
N ARG A 64 9.42 -14.48 37.13
CA ARG A 64 7.99 -14.63 36.80
C ARG A 64 7.60 -13.81 35.57
N LEU A 65 8.03 -12.55 35.50
CA LEU A 65 7.76 -11.68 34.35
C LEU A 65 8.43 -12.20 33.06
N GLU A 66 9.67 -12.70 33.15
CA GLU A 66 10.37 -13.31 32.01
C GLU A 66 9.64 -14.56 31.52
N LYS A 67 9.11 -15.39 32.45
CA LYS A 67 8.28 -16.56 32.10
C LYS A 67 6.96 -16.15 31.44
N GLN A 68 6.27 -15.13 31.96
CA GLN A 68 5.03 -14.61 31.36
C GLN A 68 5.28 -14.05 29.95
N ARG A 69 6.35 -13.29 29.76
CA ARG A 69 6.70 -12.77 28.43
C ARG A 69 7.03 -13.88 27.44
N ALA A 70 7.68 -14.95 27.89
CA ALA A 70 7.93 -16.12 27.05
C ALA A 70 6.62 -16.82 26.65
N THR A 71 5.65 -16.94 27.55
CA THR A 71 4.33 -17.50 27.23
C THR A 71 3.55 -16.60 26.27
N ASP A 72 3.56 -15.28 26.47
CA ASP A 72 2.84 -14.33 25.62
C ASP A 72 3.44 -14.29 24.21
N LYS A 73 4.77 -14.28 24.11
CA LYS A 73 5.47 -14.38 22.83
C LYS A 73 5.12 -15.67 22.09
N ALA A 74 5.03 -16.80 22.80
CA ALA A 74 4.62 -18.08 22.22
C ALA A 74 3.16 -18.04 21.74
N LEU A 75 2.26 -17.42 22.51
CA LEU A 75 0.85 -17.23 22.13
C LEU A 75 0.69 -16.33 20.91
N ILE A 76 1.39 -15.21 20.85
CA ILE A 76 1.37 -14.31 19.69
C ILE A 76 1.89 -15.03 18.45
N THR A 77 2.98 -15.79 18.59
CA THR A 77 3.57 -16.54 17.48
C THR A 77 2.62 -17.65 16.99
N SER A 78 1.97 -18.38 17.90
CA SER A 78 0.99 -19.41 17.52
C SER A 78 -0.28 -18.80 16.92
N PHE A 79 -0.72 -17.63 17.39
CA PHE A 79 -1.84 -16.90 16.83
C PHE A 79 -1.55 -16.39 15.41
N LYS A 80 -0.38 -15.80 15.18
CA LYS A 80 0.08 -15.39 13.84
C LYS A 80 0.16 -16.57 12.89
N ARG A 81 0.72 -17.71 13.32
CA ARG A 81 0.74 -18.94 12.52
C ARG A 81 -0.66 -19.45 12.21
N ARG A 82 -1.59 -19.41 13.17
CA ARG A 82 -2.97 -19.84 12.97
C ARG A 82 -3.72 -18.92 12.00
N LEU A 83 -3.48 -17.61 12.05
CA LEU A 83 -4.04 -16.67 11.07
C LEU A 83 -3.51 -16.94 9.67
N ALA A 84 -2.19 -17.07 9.52
CA ALA A 84 -1.57 -17.40 8.24
C ALA A 84 -2.07 -18.75 7.70
N ALA A 85 -2.24 -19.76 8.56
CA ALA A 85 -2.80 -21.05 8.16
C ALA A 85 -4.27 -20.93 7.73
N LYS A 86 -5.07 -20.09 8.39
CA LYS A 86 -6.46 -19.82 7.99
C LYS A 86 -6.56 -19.04 6.69
N GLU A 87 -5.65 -18.11 6.44
CA GLU A 87 -5.56 -17.40 5.16
C GLU A 87 -5.19 -18.37 4.05
N LEU A 88 -4.18 -19.22 4.27
CA LEU A 88 -3.79 -20.25 3.31
C LEU A 88 -4.89 -21.30 3.08
N GLU A 89 -5.61 -21.71 4.13
CA GLU A 89 -6.74 -22.63 4.02
C GLU A 89 -7.93 -21.98 3.30
N ALA A 90 -8.18 -20.68 3.52
CA ALA A 90 -9.19 -19.94 2.79
C ALA A 90 -8.82 -19.87 1.29
N ASP A 91 -7.55 -19.59 0.98
CA ASP A 91 -7.02 -19.59 -0.39
C ASP A 91 -7.11 -20.98 -1.03
N ALA A 92 -6.78 -22.05 -0.30
CA ALA A 92 -6.88 -23.43 -0.79
C ALA A 92 -8.33 -23.90 -0.98
N ASN A 93 -9.23 -23.52 -0.07
CA ASN A 93 -10.67 -23.79 -0.18
C ASN A 93 -11.30 -22.97 -1.32
N GLU A 94 -10.75 -21.79 -1.65
CA GLU A 94 -11.12 -21.03 -2.83
C GLU A 94 -10.73 -21.82 -4.09
N LEU A 95 -9.48 -22.28 -4.19
CA LEU A 95 -8.99 -23.08 -5.32
C LEU A 95 -9.75 -24.41 -5.51
N THR A 96 -10.13 -25.09 -4.42
CA THR A 96 -10.88 -26.37 -4.51
C THR A 96 -12.37 -26.19 -4.77
N ARG A 97 -12.92 -24.98 -4.52
CA ARG A 97 -14.29 -24.65 -4.96
C ARG A 97 -14.39 -24.40 -6.45
N ASP A 98 -13.28 -24.07 -7.11
CA ASP A 98 -13.21 -23.76 -8.55
C ASP A 98 -13.44 -24.99 -9.46
N ASP A 99 -13.21 -26.22 -8.97
CA ASP A 99 -13.30 -27.43 -9.81
C ASP A 99 -14.70 -28.04 -9.94
N ALA A 100 -15.65 -27.70 -9.05
CA ALA A 100 -16.86 -28.52 -8.91
C ALA A 100 -18.17 -27.92 -9.44
N SER A 101 -18.34 -26.60 -9.52
CA SER A 101 -19.64 -26.02 -9.93
C SER A 101 -19.55 -24.52 -10.18
N SER A 102 -19.55 -24.10 -11.45
CA SER A 102 -20.35 -22.97 -11.95
C SER A 102 -19.77 -22.39 -13.23
N LEU A 103 -20.20 -22.96 -14.37
CA LEU A 103 -20.29 -22.22 -15.63
C LEU A 103 -21.30 -21.07 -15.44
N GLY A 104 -20.83 -19.82 -15.24
CA GLY A 104 -21.63 -18.65 -15.64
C GLY A 104 -21.75 -17.40 -14.76
N THR A 105 -21.10 -17.22 -13.59
CA THR A 105 -21.11 -15.92 -12.83
C THR A 105 -19.91 -15.83 -11.86
N PRO A 106 -19.88 -14.90 -10.87
CA PRO A 106 -19.02 -13.73 -10.63
C PRO A 106 -17.52 -13.98 -10.25
N VAL A 107 -16.96 -15.15 -10.57
CA VAL A 107 -15.60 -15.59 -10.13
C VAL A 107 -14.47 -14.64 -10.57
N ASN A 108 -14.63 -13.92 -11.68
CA ASN A 108 -13.60 -12.98 -12.15
C ASN A 108 -13.38 -11.79 -11.20
N PHE A 109 -14.36 -11.39 -10.39
CA PHE A 109 -14.24 -10.18 -9.57
C PHE A 109 -13.19 -10.31 -8.46
N ASP A 110 -13.18 -11.43 -7.74
CA ASP A 110 -12.23 -11.63 -6.63
C ASP A 110 -10.81 -11.88 -7.15
N PHE A 111 -10.67 -12.57 -8.29
CA PHE A 111 -9.38 -12.71 -8.96
C PHE A 111 -8.84 -11.36 -9.45
N MET A 112 -9.66 -10.54 -10.13
CA MET A 112 -9.28 -9.17 -10.49
C MET A 112 -8.89 -8.34 -9.26
N ARG A 113 -9.63 -8.46 -8.14
CA ARG A 113 -9.29 -7.77 -6.90
C ARG A 113 -7.95 -8.20 -6.32
N ARG A 114 -7.61 -9.50 -6.40
CA ARG A 114 -6.30 -10.02 -6.00
C ARG A 114 -5.18 -9.46 -6.89
N LEU A 115 -5.38 -9.40 -8.21
CA LEU A 115 -4.42 -8.80 -9.12
C LEU A 115 -4.22 -7.30 -8.86
N LEU A 116 -5.31 -6.54 -8.63
CA LEU A 116 -5.20 -5.12 -8.25
C LEU A 116 -4.43 -4.94 -6.95
N ARG A 117 -4.65 -5.81 -5.96
CA ARG A 117 -3.90 -5.74 -4.70
C ARG A 117 -2.42 -6.01 -4.92
N LYS A 118 -2.07 -7.08 -5.63
CA LYS A 118 -0.67 -7.38 -6.02
C LYS A 118 -0.02 -6.21 -6.76
N PHE A 119 -0.75 -5.60 -7.70
CA PHE A 119 -0.28 -4.41 -8.43
C PHE A 119 -0.01 -3.25 -7.47
N CYS A 120 -0.95 -2.92 -6.58
CA CYS A 120 -0.77 -1.87 -5.58
C CYS A 120 0.40 -2.15 -4.63
N ASP A 121 0.55 -3.39 -4.17
CA ASP A 121 1.65 -3.80 -3.30
C ASP A 121 2.99 -3.59 -4.01
N LEU A 122 3.13 -4.07 -5.26
CA LEU A 122 4.33 -3.87 -6.08
C LEU A 122 4.63 -2.39 -6.34
N MET A 123 3.62 -1.53 -6.49
CA MET A 123 3.81 -0.09 -6.71
C MET A 123 4.41 0.65 -5.50
N VAL A 124 4.19 0.13 -4.29
CA VAL A 124 4.65 0.76 -3.03
C VAL A 124 5.96 0.14 -2.52
N VAL A 125 6.34 -1.05 -3.00
CA VAL A 125 7.59 -1.71 -2.62
C VAL A 125 8.80 -0.83 -2.93
N THR A 126 9.70 -0.74 -1.94
CA THR A 126 10.97 -0.04 -2.07
C THR A 126 11.93 -0.81 -2.99
N THR A 127 12.41 -0.16 -4.06
CA THR A 127 13.29 -0.75 -5.07
C THR A 127 14.67 -0.10 -5.11
N MET A 128 15.63 -0.79 -5.72
CA MET A 128 16.94 -0.22 -6.07
C MET A 128 17.17 -0.26 -7.58
N GLU A 129 17.78 0.80 -8.12
CA GLU A 129 18.05 0.97 -9.55
C GLU A 129 18.95 -0.13 -10.12
N SER A 130 20.00 -0.52 -9.38
CA SER A 130 21.00 -1.50 -9.82
C SER A 130 21.03 -2.75 -8.93
N GLU A 131 21.39 -3.90 -9.52
CA GLU A 131 21.56 -5.17 -8.78
C GLU A 131 22.65 -5.10 -7.71
N LYS A 132 23.66 -4.26 -7.96
CA LYS A 132 24.78 -3.98 -7.07
C LYS A 132 24.75 -2.51 -6.73
N SER A 133 24.86 -2.22 -5.45
CA SER A 133 24.97 -0.86 -4.94
C SER A 133 26.03 -0.78 -3.86
N GLU A 134 26.56 0.40 -3.65
CA GLU A 134 27.59 0.67 -2.66
C GLU A 134 26.95 1.22 -1.39
N CYS A 135 27.29 0.61 -0.25
CA CYS A 135 26.81 1.11 1.03
C CYS A 135 27.56 2.38 1.44
N ILE A 136 26.86 3.48 1.70
CA ILE A 136 27.48 4.76 2.08
C ILE A 136 28.24 4.74 3.42
N VAL A 137 28.06 3.69 4.24
CA VAL A 137 28.69 3.57 5.56
C VAL A 137 30.02 2.80 5.47
N CYS A 138 30.05 1.65 4.81
CA CYS A 138 31.26 0.82 4.67
C CYS A 138 31.94 0.92 3.31
N LEU A 139 31.32 1.57 2.33
CA LEU A 139 31.79 1.71 0.94
C LEU A 139 32.00 0.37 0.22
N GLU A 140 31.32 -0.68 0.68
CA GLU A 140 31.37 -2.00 0.04
C GLU A 140 30.21 -2.14 -0.94
N THR A 141 30.51 -2.65 -2.14
CA THR A 141 29.50 -3.07 -3.10
C THR A 141 28.85 -4.37 -2.66
N ARG A 142 27.53 -4.36 -2.47
CA ARG A 142 26.73 -5.52 -2.07
C ARG A 142 25.59 -5.75 -3.04
N SER A 143 24.96 -6.94 -2.97
CA SER A 143 23.74 -7.23 -3.73
C SER A 143 22.54 -6.50 -3.12
N PHE A 144 21.55 -6.15 -3.93
CA PHE A 144 20.36 -5.41 -3.47
C PHE A 144 19.61 -6.08 -2.30
N MET A 145 19.59 -7.42 -2.23
CA MET A 145 18.96 -8.17 -1.13
C MET A 145 19.65 -7.96 0.23
N GLU A 146 20.88 -7.47 0.22
CA GLU A 146 21.64 -7.16 1.44
C GLU A 146 21.43 -5.72 1.92
N PHE A 147 20.50 -4.97 1.34
CA PHE A 147 20.18 -3.60 1.75
C PHE A 147 18.86 -3.50 2.51
N SER A 148 18.83 -2.55 3.44
CA SER A 148 17.64 -2.02 4.06
C SER A 148 17.49 -0.55 3.67
N SER A 149 16.25 -0.14 3.40
CA SER A 149 15.87 1.21 3.04
C SER A 149 15.24 1.92 4.23
N PHE A 150 15.52 3.21 4.34
CA PHE A 150 14.86 4.10 5.27
C PHE A 150 13.57 4.65 4.65
N PRO A 151 12.61 5.16 5.45
CA PRO A 151 11.41 5.83 4.93
C PRO A 151 11.71 7.07 4.05
N CYS A 152 12.92 7.60 4.14
CA CYS A 152 13.43 8.67 3.27
C CYS A 152 14.13 8.15 2.00
N GLU A 153 13.89 6.90 1.61
CA GLU A 153 14.37 6.22 0.38
C GLU A 153 15.89 6.00 0.27
N HIS A 154 16.68 6.45 1.24
CA HIS A 154 18.11 6.11 1.32
C HIS A 154 18.31 4.68 1.82
N SER A 155 19.31 3.98 1.28
CA SER A 155 19.62 2.59 1.62
C SER A 155 20.96 2.43 2.35
N VAL A 156 21.04 1.43 3.23
CA VAL A 156 22.25 1.03 3.97
C VAL A 156 22.30 -0.49 4.01
N CYS A 157 23.49 -1.10 3.95
CA CYS A 157 23.58 -2.56 4.02
C CYS A 157 23.15 -3.10 5.39
N ASN A 158 22.62 -4.32 5.40
CA ASN A 158 22.09 -5.02 6.57
C ASN A 158 23.15 -5.25 7.66
N ILE A 159 24.43 -5.15 7.32
CA ILE A 159 25.57 -5.27 8.25
C ILE A 159 25.83 -3.93 8.96
N CYS A 160 25.73 -2.82 8.25
CA CYS A 160 25.98 -1.49 8.81
C CYS A 160 24.79 -0.95 9.61
N LEU A 161 23.57 -1.29 9.22
CA LEU A 161 22.36 -0.80 9.87
C LEU A 161 22.34 -1.02 11.41
N PRO A 162 22.67 -2.20 11.96
CA PRO A 162 22.71 -2.42 13.41
C PRO A 162 23.86 -1.69 14.11
N SER A 163 24.87 -1.23 13.36
CA SER A 163 26.03 -0.49 13.89
C SER A 163 25.77 1.01 14.00
N LEU A 164 24.65 1.50 13.45
CA LEU A 164 24.27 2.91 13.55
C LEU A 164 23.85 3.27 14.98
N PRO A 165 24.15 4.50 15.43
CA PRO A 165 23.83 4.93 16.78
C PRO A 165 22.30 4.94 16.99
N LEU A 166 21.85 4.21 18.01
CA LEU A 166 20.45 4.14 18.42
C LEU A 166 20.19 5.13 19.56
N VAL A 167 19.27 6.06 19.34
CA VAL A 167 18.84 7.04 20.34
C VAL A 167 17.36 6.80 20.61
N GLN A 168 17.02 6.24 21.76
CA GLN A 168 15.63 5.96 22.17
C GLN A 168 14.86 5.10 21.15
N GLY A 169 15.49 4.04 20.62
CA GLY A 169 14.88 3.17 19.60
C GLY A 169 14.76 3.77 18.20
N ARG A 170 15.30 4.99 17.99
CA ARG A 170 15.37 5.65 16.69
C ARG A 170 16.78 5.59 16.13
N VAL A 171 16.88 5.56 14.81
CA VAL A 171 18.14 5.60 14.06
C VAL A 171 18.13 6.82 13.13
N SER A 172 19.27 7.48 12.99
CA SER A 172 19.45 8.60 12.06
C SER A 172 19.94 8.08 10.72
N CYS A 173 19.25 8.44 9.63
CA CYS A 173 19.73 8.15 8.26
C CYS A 173 21.13 8.77 8.05
N PRO A 174 22.13 8.03 7.54
CA PRO A 174 23.47 8.58 7.32
C PRO A 174 23.52 9.66 6.23
N THR A 175 22.60 9.64 5.26
CA THR A 175 22.56 10.60 4.15
C THR A 175 21.89 11.91 4.55
N CYS A 176 20.62 11.83 4.97
CA CYS A 176 19.79 13.02 5.19
C CYS A 176 19.58 13.37 6.66
N ARG A 177 20.09 12.56 7.59
CA ARG A 177 19.95 12.72 9.06
C ARG A 177 18.51 12.72 9.59
N SER A 178 17.55 12.27 8.78
CA SER A 178 16.18 12.05 9.23
C SER A 178 16.14 10.95 10.29
N LEU A 179 15.41 11.17 11.38
CA LEU A 179 15.21 10.20 12.44
C LEU A 179 14.00 9.32 12.10
N CYS A 180 14.18 8.01 12.03
CA CYS A 180 13.10 7.04 11.89
C CYS A 180 13.14 6.02 13.03
N LEU A 181 12.04 5.31 13.27
CA LEU A 181 12.06 4.19 14.21
C LEU A 181 12.95 3.08 13.65
N TYR A 182 13.68 2.40 14.53
CA TYR A 182 14.49 1.25 14.11
C TYR A 182 13.63 0.12 13.54
N GLU A 183 12.31 0.08 13.73
CA GLU A 183 11.47 -1.00 13.16
C GLU A 183 10.88 -0.63 11.78
N GLU A 184 10.99 0.64 11.35
CA GLU A 184 10.40 1.15 10.10
C GLU A 184 11.29 0.95 8.87
N HIS A 185 12.50 0.40 9.03
CA HIS A 185 13.34 0.11 7.86
C HIS A 185 12.81 -1.12 7.12
N GLU A 186 12.69 -1.00 5.81
CA GLU A 186 12.21 -2.08 4.96
C GLU A 186 13.37 -2.70 4.19
N ARG A 187 13.44 -4.03 4.15
CA ARG A 187 14.44 -4.72 3.32
C ARG A 187 14.10 -4.54 1.85
N VAL A 188 15.11 -4.20 1.05
CA VAL A 188 14.94 -4.11 -0.39
C VAL A 188 14.78 -5.52 -0.95
N THR A 189 13.65 -5.78 -1.61
CA THR A 189 13.29 -7.10 -2.15
C THR A 189 13.35 -7.17 -3.67
N TYR A 190 13.29 -6.03 -4.37
CA TYR A 190 13.30 -5.97 -5.82
C TYR A 190 14.29 -4.91 -6.33
N THR A 191 14.88 -5.19 -7.50
CA THR A 191 15.44 -4.14 -8.35
C THR A 191 14.31 -3.41 -9.09
N GLU A 192 14.57 -2.23 -9.62
CA GLU A 192 13.58 -1.51 -10.43
C GLU A 192 13.12 -2.33 -11.64
N VAL A 193 14.08 -2.95 -12.34
CA VAL A 193 13.80 -3.86 -13.46
C VAL A 193 12.95 -5.04 -12.99
N GLY A 194 13.32 -5.69 -11.88
CA GLY A 194 12.58 -6.82 -11.33
C GLY A 194 11.15 -6.46 -10.89
N ARG A 195 10.94 -5.24 -10.36
CA ARG A 195 9.59 -4.74 -10.05
C ARG A 195 8.77 -4.57 -11.33
N TRP A 196 9.36 -4.01 -12.39
CA TRP A 196 8.68 -3.87 -13.68
C TRP A 196 8.31 -5.21 -14.29
N ASP A 197 9.21 -6.20 -14.25
CA ASP A 197 8.90 -7.55 -14.72
C ASP A 197 7.74 -8.17 -13.94
N ALA A 198 7.73 -8.04 -12.62
CA ALA A 198 6.62 -8.52 -11.79
C ALA A 198 5.30 -7.80 -12.09
N LEU A 199 5.32 -6.49 -12.34
CA LEU A 199 4.14 -5.72 -12.77
C LEU A 199 3.63 -6.19 -14.14
N LEU A 200 4.54 -6.50 -15.08
CA LEU A 200 4.18 -7.04 -16.39
C LEU A 200 3.56 -8.44 -16.28
N GLU A 201 4.00 -9.26 -15.34
CA GLU A 201 3.34 -10.55 -15.05
C GLU A 201 1.91 -10.34 -14.57
N VAL A 202 1.68 -9.42 -13.63
CA VAL A 202 0.31 -9.08 -13.18
C VAL A 202 -0.55 -8.58 -14.34
N ALA A 203 0.00 -7.77 -15.25
CA ALA A 203 -0.71 -7.31 -16.43
C ALA A 203 -1.03 -8.46 -17.41
N LYS A 204 -0.12 -9.41 -17.61
CA LYS A 204 -0.37 -10.63 -18.42
C LYS A 204 -1.45 -11.51 -17.79
N GLU A 205 -1.44 -11.68 -16.46
CA GLU A 205 -2.51 -12.39 -15.74
C GLU A 205 -3.85 -11.70 -15.90
N TRP A 206 -3.87 -10.36 -15.84
CA TRP A 206 -5.07 -9.57 -16.08
C TRP A 206 -5.63 -9.77 -17.50
N ALA A 207 -4.77 -9.71 -18.52
CA ALA A 207 -5.17 -9.84 -19.91
C ALA A 207 -5.83 -11.20 -20.21
N LYS A 208 -5.39 -12.28 -19.55
CA LYS A 208 -5.99 -13.62 -19.68
C LYS A 208 -7.44 -13.68 -19.18
N ILE A 209 -7.82 -12.83 -18.22
CA ILE A 209 -9.21 -12.74 -17.73
C ILE A 209 -10.08 -12.06 -18.79
N ASP A 210 -9.55 -11.01 -19.40
CA ASP A 210 -10.29 -10.15 -20.33
C ASP A 210 -10.62 -10.90 -21.63
N THR A 211 -9.67 -11.66 -22.18
CA THR A 211 -9.86 -12.42 -23.44
C THR A 211 -10.91 -13.52 -23.32
N ARG A 212 -11.11 -14.10 -22.14
CA ARG A 212 -12.09 -15.16 -21.91
C ARG A 212 -13.54 -14.71 -22.11
N SER A 213 -13.79 -13.40 -22.10
CA SER A 213 -15.12 -12.84 -22.36
C SER A 213 -15.48 -12.72 -23.85
N ALA A 214 -14.50 -12.82 -24.76
CA ALA A 214 -14.71 -12.69 -26.20
C ALA A 214 -14.91 -14.03 -26.92
N ASP A 215 -14.19 -15.08 -26.49
CA ASP A 215 -14.20 -16.41 -27.13
C ASP A 215 -15.45 -17.25 -26.82
N GLU A 216 -16.32 -16.82 -25.89
CA GLU A 216 -17.66 -17.43 -25.69
C GLU A 216 -18.74 -16.83 -26.62
N SER A 217 -18.37 -15.94 -27.56
CA SER A 217 -19.31 -15.36 -28.56
C SER A 217 -19.10 -15.83 -30.01
N THR A 218 -18.20 -16.79 -30.26
CA THR A 218 -17.99 -17.37 -31.60
C THR A 218 -18.83 -18.64 -31.83
N GLU A 219 -20.13 -18.54 -31.56
CA GLU A 219 -21.15 -19.48 -32.07
C GLU A 219 -21.85 -18.96 -33.33
N ASP A 220 -21.39 -17.86 -33.94
CA ASP A 220 -21.75 -17.53 -35.33
C ASP A 220 -20.82 -18.27 -36.29
N GLU A 221 -21.24 -19.51 -36.52
CA GLU A 221 -21.06 -20.35 -37.69
C GLU A 221 -21.07 -19.54 -39.01
N PHE A 222 -19.98 -18.83 -39.31
CA PHE A 222 -19.72 -18.34 -40.66
C PHE A 222 -19.35 -19.57 -41.50
N VAL A 223 -20.40 -20.17 -42.07
CA VAL A 223 -20.31 -21.13 -43.16
C VAL A 223 -19.46 -20.50 -44.26
N ASP A 224 -18.19 -20.91 -44.33
CA ASP A 224 -17.37 -20.80 -45.54
C ASP A 224 -18.07 -21.63 -46.61
N ASN A 225 -18.98 -20.98 -47.33
CA ASN A 225 -19.59 -21.54 -48.52
C ASN A 225 -18.49 -21.65 -49.58
N GLU A 226 -17.98 -22.86 -49.71
CA GLU A 226 -17.05 -23.31 -50.73
C GLU A 226 -17.48 -22.88 -52.14
N GLU A 227 -16.81 -21.89 -52.73
CA GLU A 227 -16.68 -21.76 -54.18
C GLU A 227 -15.24 -21.32 -54.54
N GLU A 228 -14.32 -22.29 -54.55
CA GLU A 228 -13.27 -22.31 -55.58
C GLU A 228 -13.94 -22.58 -56.95
N PRO A 229 -13.42 -22.10 -58.11
CA PRO A 229 -11.99 -22.03 -58.41
C PRO A 229 -11.53 -20.79 -59.22
N GLY A 230 -10.31 -20.30 -58.97
CA GLY A 230 -9.80 -19.11 -59.63
C GLY A 230 -8.29 -19.05 -59.74
N SER A 231 -7.72 -20.01 -60.47
CA SER A 231 -6.35 -20.05 -60.98
C SER A 231 -5.77 -18.67 -61.34
N GLY A 232 -4.64 -18.31 -60.72
CA GLY A 232 -3.96 -17.04 -60.95
C GLY A 232 -2.49 -17.07 -60.53
N ASN A 233 -1.65 -17.62 -61.43
CA ASN A 233 -0.20 -17.44 -61.46
C ASN A 233 0.21 -15.97 -61.25
N GLY A 234 1.34 -15.73 -60.56
CA GLY A 234 2.19 -14.59 -60.92
C GLY A 234 3.05 -13.98 -59.82
N GLN A 235 4.35 -14.29 -59.93
CA GLN A 235 5.49 -13.38 -59.72
C GLN A 235 5.96 -13.09 -58.29
N ASP A 236 7.07 -13.77 -57.97
CA ASP A 236 8.35 -13.17 -57.55
C ASP A 236 8.39 -11.64 -57.60
N SER A 237 8.67 -11.05 -56.44
CA SER A 237 9.42 -9.81 -56.36
C SER A 237 10.21 -9.79 -55.07
N ASP A 238 11.48 -10.18 -55.22
CA ASP A 238 12.58 -9.70 -54.39
C ASP A 238 12.44 -8.19 -54.22
N ASN A 239 12.13 -7.72 -53.01
CA ASN A 239 12.32 -6.34 -52.65
C ASN A 239 13.09 -6.26 -51.33
N ASP A 240 14.40 -6.39 -51.52
CA ASP A 240 15.44 -5.87 -50.65
C ASP A 240 15.24 -4.37 -50.44
N ARG A 241 14.78 -3.99 -49.24
CA ARG A 241 15.04 -2.64 -48.72
C ARG A 241 14.98 -2.61 -47.20
N SER A 242 16.15 -2.80 -46.61
CA SER A 242 16.51 -2.33 -45.28
C SER A 242 16.17 -0.83 -45.13
N HIS A 243 15.08 -0.53 -44.42
CA HIS A 243 14.81 0.82 -43.91
C HIS A 243 14.95 0.77 -42.38
N ILE A 244 16.19 0.94 -41.93
CA ILE A 244 16.49 1.33 -40.56
C ILE A 244 15.81 2.70 -40.35
N VAL A 245 14.85 2.76 -39.44
CA VAL A 245 14.25 4.02 -39.01
C VAL A 245 15.10 4.48 -37.84
N GLU A 246 16.05 5.37 -38.09
CA GLU A 246 16.67 6.18 -37.04
C GLU A 246 15.58 7.08 -36.46
N VAL A 247 15.12 6.74 -35.26
CA VAL A 247 14.23 7.60 -34.48
C VAL A 247 15.11 8.64 -33.81
N ASP A 248 15.23 9.80 -34.47
CA ASP A 248 15.82 11.02 -33.93
C ASP A 248 14.96 11.53 -32.76
N VAL A 249 15.33 11.13 -31.54
CA VAL A 249 14.77 11.65 -30.28
C VAL A 249 15.46 12.99 -29.99
N GLY A 250 15.12 13.99 -30.80
CA GLY A 250 15.65 15.35 -30.77
C GLY A 250 14.57 16.41 -30.59
N GLN A 251 13.55 16.18 -29.75
CA GLN A 251 12.59 17.23 -29.37
C GLN A 251 12.79 17.67 -27.92
N SER A 252 13.68 18.66 -27.81
CA SER A 252 13.84 19.54 -26.65
C SER A 252 12.53 20.30 -26.40
N LEU A 253 11.74 19.83 -25.43
CA LEU A 253 10.62 20.57 -24.86
C LEU A 253 11.19 21.72 -24.03
N SER A 254 11.21 22.90 -24.65
CA SER A 254 11.48 24.17 -23.99
C SER A 254 10.38 24.45 -22.96
N VAL A 255 10.73 24.32 -21.69
CA VAL A 255 9.90 24.72 -20.55
C VAL A 255 9.71 26.24 -20.63
N PRO A 256 8.46 26.77 -20.68
CA PRO A 256 8.27 28.21 -20.62
C PRO A 256 8.63 28.71 -19.22
N ALA A 257 9.58 29.65 -19.21
CA ALA A 257 10.07 30.34 -18.03
C ALA A 257 8.92 30.94 -17.21
N LEU A 258 8.80 30.49 -15.96
CA LEU A 258 7.92 31.06 -14.95
C LEU A 258 8.43 32.49 -14.65
N ARG A 259 7.79 33.48 -15.27
CA ARG A 259 8.03 34.89 -14.96
C ARG A 259 7.49 35.19 -13.57
N THR A 260 8.41 35.55 -12.68
CA THR A 260 8.20 36.31 -11.46
C THR A 260 7.30 37.52 -11.73
N LEU A 261 6.17 37.59 -11.03
CA LEU A 261 5.34 38.78 -10.92
C LEU A 261 5.41 39.24 -9.47
N GLU A 262 6.40 40.09 -9.19
CA GLU A 262 6.30 41.07 -8.12
C GLU A 262 5.72 42.37 -8.69
N GLU A 263 4.82 42.95 -7.89
CA GLU A 263 4.57 44.38 -7.77
C GLU A 263 3.68 45.07 -8.81
N HIS A 264 2.43 45.35 -8.40
CA HIS A 264 1.78 46.64 -8.60
C HIS A 264 0.83 46.95 -7.44
N GLN A 265 1.25 47.91 -6.61
CA GLN A 265 0.37 48.63 -5.69
C GLN A 265 -0.52 49.62 -6.45
N ARG A 266 -1.67 49.92 -5.81
CA ARG A 266 -2.62 51.04 -6.03
C ARG A 266 -3.73 50.79 -7.05
N SER A 267 -4.94 50.52 -6.55
CA SER A 267 -6.01 51.54 -6.51
C SER A 267 -7.30 50.94 -5.95
N ASN A 268 -7.92 51.67 -5.02
CA ASN A 268 -9.22 51.39 -4.43
C ASN A 268 -10.33 51.41 -5.49
N ARG A 269 -11.19 50.37 -5.52
CA ARG A 269 -12.66 50.52 -5.62
C ARG A 269 -13.36 49.20 -5.34
N THR A 270 -14.18 49.24 -4.31
CA THR A 270 -15.09 48.20 -3.82
C THR A 270 -16.10 47.78 -4.89
N ARG A 271 -16.05 46.52 -5.33
CA ARG A 271 -17.16 45.81 -5.94
C ARG A 271 -17.29 44.44 -5.27
N THR A 272 -18.39 44.26 -4.55
CA THR A 272 -18.79 43.04 -3.87
C THR A 272 -19.23 42.01 -4.92
N THR A 273 -18.29 41.26 -5.47
CA THR A 273 -18.56 40.04 -6.24
C THR A 273 -18.43 38.85 -5.31
N THR A 274 -19.56 38.17 -5.05
CA THR A 274 -19.59 36.89 -4.35
C THR A 274 -18.59 35.92 -5.00
N PRO A 275 -17.69 35.29 -4.23
CA PRO A 275 -16.68 34.41 -4.78
C PRO A 275 -17.35 33.23 -5.50
N PRO A 276 -16.86 32.82 -6.68
CA PRO A 276 -17.38 31.65 -7.37
C PRO A 276 -17.21 30.43 -6.45
N SER A 277 -18.33 29.77 -6.17
CA SER A 277 -18.38 28.51 -5.43
C SER A 277 -17.49 27.49 -6.12
N ILE A 278 -16.32 27.19 -5.54
CA ILE A 278 -15.44 26.14 -6.03
C ILE A 278 -16.23 24.82 -5.97
N PRO A 279 -16.41 24.11 -7.10
CA PRO A 279 -17.18 22.88 -7.11
C PRO A 279 -16.49 21.84 -6.21
N ILE A 280 -17.20 21.42 -5.16
CA ILE A 280 -16.73 20.38 -4.24
C ILE A 280 -16.55 19.09 -5.03
N LEU A 281 -15.30 18.59 -5.05
CA LEU A 281 -14.93 17.32 -5.68
C LEU A 281 -15.75 16.18 -5.07
N TYR A 282 -16.29 15.31 -5.93
CA TYR A 282 -17.17 14.22 -5.51
C TYR A 282 -16.52 13.29 -4.47
N SER A 283 -15.20 13.13 -4.52
CA SER A 283 -14.42 12.33 -3.56
C SER A 283 -14.54 12.83 -2.12
N GLN A 284 -14.65 14.14 -1.92
CA GLN A 284 -14.70 14.79 -0.61
C GLN A 284 -16.10 14.78 0.05
N LEU A 285 -17.13 14.32 -0.67
CA LEU A 285 -18.49 14.25 -0.14
C LEU A 285 -18.66 13.08 0.82
N THR A 286 -19.45 13.30 1.88
CA THR A 286 -19.85 12.23 2.79
C THR A 286 -20.75 11.21 2.08
N PRO A 287 -20.85 9.96 2.57
CA PRO A 287 -21.70 8.93 1.94
C PRO A 287 -23.16 9.35 1.74
N GLN A 288 -23.74 10.09 2.69
CA GLN A 288 -25.12 10.60 2.57
C GLN A 288 -25.25 11.67 1.46
N GLN A 289 -24.28 12.57 1.35
CA GLN A 289 -24.27 13.60 0.29
C GLN A 289 -24.08 12.99 -1.10
N LYS A 290 -23.23 11.96 -1.22
CA LYS A 290 -23.07 11.17 -2.46
C LYS A 290 -24.39 10.52 -2.88
N LYS A 291 -25.09 9.88 -1.94
CA LYS A 291 -26.40 9.25 -2.20
C LYS A 291 -27.45 10.27 -2.69
N ARG A 292 -27.52 11.43 -2.05
CA ARG A 292 -28.44 12.51 -2.44
C ARG A 292 -28.13 13.05 -3.84
N ARG A 293 -26.86 13.32 -4.13
CA ARG A 293 -26.41 13.79 -5.45
C ARG A 293 -26.70 12.77 -6.57
N MET A 294 -26.58 11.48 -6.28
CA MET A 294 -26.95 10.41 -7.23
C MET A 294 -28.46 10.41 -7.52
N GLN A 295 -29.27 10.58 -6.49
CA GLN A 295 -30.72 10.65 -6.62
C GLN A 295 -31.16 11.86 -7.46
N ASP A 296 -30.50 13.00 -7.29
CA ASP A 296 -30.75 14.21 -8.07
C ASP A 296 -30.41 14.00 -9.56
N ILE A 297 -29.29 13.34 -9.87
CA ILE A 297 -28.91 13.01 -11.27
C ILE A 297 -29.94 12.07 -11.91
N VAL A 298 -30.45 11.09 -11.17
CA VAL A 298 -31.50 10.18 -11.66
C VAL A 298 -32.80 10.95 -11.93
N GLN A 299 -33.19 11.87 -11.06
CA GLN A 299 -34.36 12.72 -11.27
C GLN A 299 -34.19 13.65 -12.48
N GLU A 300 -33.01 14.25 -12.66
CA GLU A 300 -32.72 15.10 -13.81
C GLU A 300 -32.82 14.34 -15.13
N ARG A 301 -32.31 13.09 -15.18
CA ARG A 301 -32.45 12.21 -16.35
C ARG A 301 -33.92 11.86 -16.64
N HIS A 302 -34.73 11.65 -15.60
CA HIS A 302 -36.16 11.42 -15.77
C HIS A 302 -36.90 12.65 -16.29
N GLN A 303 -36.52 13.84 -15.83
CA GLN A 303 -37.10 15.11 -16.31
C GLN A 303 -36.71 15.40 -17.76
N LYS A 304 -35.48 15.11 -18.17
CA LYS A 304 -35.01 15.28 -19.56
C LYS A 304 -35.64 14.32 -20.57
N ARG A 305 -36.28 13.23 -20.11
CA ARG A 305 -36.98 12.24 -20.95
C ARG A 305 -38.47 12.55 -21.14
N ARG A 306 -39.01 13.54 -20.43
CA ARG A 306 -40.38 14.02 -20.61
C ARG A 306 -40.37 15.27 -21.48
#